data_AF-B0MHJ9-F1
#
_entry.id   AF-B0MHJ9-F1
#
_cell.length_a   1.000
_cell.length_b   1.000
_cell.length_c   1.000
_cell.angle_alpha   90.00
_cell.angle_beta   90.00
_cell.angle_gamma   90.00
#
_symmetry.space_group_name_H-M   'P 1'
#
loop_
_entity.id
_entity.type
_entity.pdbx_description
1 polymer ?
#
loop_
_entity_poly.entity_id
_entity_poly.type
_entity_poly.pdbx_seq_one_letter_code
_entity_poly.pdbx_strand_id
1 'polypeptide(L)'
;MKIYYDNKNIQKLCNDYKYAQKKLGKNVAYKLHKALQFINASVCFIDIKYMMTLRLHPLKGDRKGTYAIDLGKKTGFRLILIPVDQNGNKWTNENIITIYNSTDTVILMEVSKHYE
;
A
#
# COMPACT_ATOMS: atom_id res chain seq x y z
N MET A 1 3.46 -11.39 0.89
CA MET A 1 2.52 -10.90 1.93
C MET A 1 1.08 -11.16 1.48
N LYS A 2 0.14 -11.31 2.41
CA LYS A 2 -1.30 -11.44 2.10
C LYS A 2 -1.90 -10.05 1.84
N ILE A 3 -2.67 -9.93 0.77
CA ILE A 3 -3.34 -8.68 0.36
C ILE A 3 -4.85 -8.86 0.44
N TYR A 4 -5.48 -8.02 1.25
CA TYR A 4 -6.93 -7.82 1.27
C TYR A 4 -7.28 -6.45 0.71
N TYR A 5 -8.55 -6.26 0.37
CA TYR A 5 -9.06 -5.04 -0.21
C TYR A 5 -10.20 -4.50 0.66
N ASP A 6 -10.15 -3.20 0.96
CA ASP A 6 -11.17 -2.54 1.77
C ASP A 6 -12.56 -2.60 1.12
N ASN A 7 -12.61 -2.57 -0.21
CA ASN A 7 -13.85 -2.67 -0.96
C ASN A 7 -13.64 -3.21 -2.38
N LYS A 8 -14.75 -3.57 -3.05
CA LYS A 8 -14.76 -4.13 -4.41
C LYS A 8 -14.18 -3.17 -5.46
N ASN A 9 -14.26 -1.85 -5.25
CA ASN A 9 -13.71 -0.88 -6.20
C ASN A 9 -12.19 -0.90 -6.19
N ILE A 10 -11.56 -0.94 -5.02
CA ILE A 10 -10.10 -1.07 -4.88
C ILE A 10 -9.64 -2.44 -5.37
N GLN A 11 -10.36 -3.50 -5.03
CA GLN A 11 -10.07 -4.84 -5.55
C GLN A 11 -10.04 -4.86 -7.08
N LYS A 12 -11.04 -4.26 -7.74
CA LYS A 12 -11.07 -4.15 -9.20
C LYS A 12 -9.93 -3.29 -9.73
N LEU A 13 -9.67 -2.15 -9.09
CA LEU A 13 -8.59 -1.24 -9.49
C LEU A 13 -7.20 -1.90 -9.43
N CYS A 14 -6.95 -2.74 -8.44
CA CYS A 14 -5.67 -3.43 -8.27
C CYS A 14 -5.51 -4.68 -9.12
N ASN A 15 -6.59 -5.40 -9.43
CA ASN A 15 -6.52 -6.68 -10.14
C ASN A 15 -6.74 -6.55 -11.66
N ASP A 16 -7.49 -5.56 -12.12
CA ASP A 16 -7.74 -5.34 -13.55
C ASP A 16 -6.83 -4.22 -14.09
N TYR A 17 -5.74 -4.62 -14.74
CA TYR A 17 -4.76 -3.69 -15.31
C TYR A 17 -5.37 -2.74 -16.35
N LYS A 18 -6.27 -3.23 -17.21
CA LYS A 18 -6.92 -2.40 -18.24
C LYS A 18 -7.82 -1.36 -17.58
N TYR A 19 -8.54 -1.75 -16.52
CA TYR A 19 -9.34 -0.82 -15.74
C TYR A 19 -8.47 0.22 -15.02
N ALA A 20 -7.35 -0.19 -14.40
CA ALA A 20 -6.38 0.71 -13.79
C ALA A 20 -5.83 1.73 -14.79
N GLN A 21 -5.46 1.29 -16.00
CA GLN A 21 -4.98 2.18 -17.07
C GLN A 21 -6.02 3.24 -17.45
N LYS A 22 -7.30 2.86 -17.54
CA LYS A 22 -8.40 3.80 -17.83
C LYS A 22 -8.62 4.82 -16.71
N LYS A 23 -8.48 4.40 -15.44
CA LYS A 23 -8.76 5.26 -14.27
C LYS A 23 -7.59 6.13 -13.84
N LEU A 24 -6.36 5.63 -13.94
CA LEU A 24 -5.16 6.28 -13.38
C LEU A 24 -4.17 6.74 -14.47
N GLY A 25 -4.39 6.32 -15.72
CA GLY A 25 -3.43 6.49 -16.80
C GLY A 25 -2.38 5.37 -16.84
N LYS A 26 -1.79 5.15 -18.02
CA LYS A 26 -0.88 4.01 -18.29
C LYS A 26 0.31 3.94 -17.32
N ASN A 27 0.95 5.08 -17.04
CA ASN A 27 2.14 5.14 -16.20
C ASN A 27 1.84 4.79 -14.73
N VAL A 28 0.75 5.33 -14.17
CA VAL A 28 0.37 5.05 -12.77
C VAL A 28 -0.10 3.61 -12.61
N ALA A 29 -0.89 3.10 -13.56
CA ALA A 29 -1.32 1.70 -13.57
C ALA A 29 -0.14 0.73 -13.62
N TYR A 30 0.86 1.01 -14.46
CA TYR A 30 2.10 0.20 -14.52
C TYR A 30 2.80 0.17 -13.16
N LYS A 31 2.99 1.33 -12.52
CA LYS A 31 3.67 1.42 -11.22
C LYS A 31 2.86 0.78 -10.10
N LEU A 32 1.53 0.92 -10.11
CA LEU A 32 0.63 0.24 -9.19
C LEU A 32 0.84 -1.27 -9.26
N HIS A 33 0.79 -1.87 -10.45
CA HIS A 33 0.94 -3.32 -10.60
C HIS A 33 2.35 -3.81 -10.24
N LYS A 34 3.40 -3.04 -10.54
CA LYS A 34 4.76 -3.36 -10.07
C LYS A 34 4.87 -3.32 -8.55
N ALA A 35 4.25 -2.34 -7.89
CA ALA A 35 4.20 -2.26 -6.44
C ALA A 35 3.42 -3.44 -5.83
N LEU A 36 2.24 -3.78 -6.39
CA LEU A 36 1.43 -4.92 -5.94
C LEU A 36 2.18 -6.26 -6.08
N GLN A 37 2.87 -6.47 -7.20
CA GLN A 37 3.72 -7.66 -7.39
C GLN A 37 4.82 -7.74 -6.33
N PHE A 38 5.47 -6.62 -6.02
CA PHE A 38 6.50 -6.56 -5.01
C PHE A 38 5.95 -6.88 -3.61
N ILE A 39 4.85 -6.24 -3.21
CA ILE A 39 4.17 -6.51 -1.91
C ILE A 39 3.80 -7.99 -1.80
N ASN A 40 3.23 -8.57 -2.86
CA ASN A 40 2.83 -9.97 -2.86
C ASN A 40 4.04 -10.90 -2.65
N ALA A 41 5.20 -10.57 -3.22
CA ALA A 41 6.44 -11.31 -3.09
C ALA A 41 7.23 -11.06 -1.79
N SER A 42 6.98 -9.95 -1.09
CA SER A 42 7.63 -9.64 0.19
C SER A 42 7.23 -10.61 1.30
N VAL A 43 8.11 -10.78 2.30
CA VAL A 43 7.82 -11.53 3.53
C VAL A 43 7.03 -10.65 4.49
N CYS A 44 7.51 -9.44 4.74
CA CYS A 44 6.85 -8.49 5.62
C CYS A 44 7.11 -7.03 5.23
N PHE A 45 6.53 -6.10 5.99
CA PHE A 45 6.62 -4.66 5.73
C PHE A 45 8.05 -4.12 5.63
N ILE A 46 9.02 -4.73 6.33
CA ILE A 46 10.41 -4.29 6.29
C ILE A 46 11.00 -4.38 4.87
N ASP A 47 10.59 -5.36 4.06
CA ASP A 47 11.05 -5.50 2.67
C ASP A 47 10.56 -4.32 1.81
N ILE A 48 9.32 -3.88 2.04
CA ILE A 48 8.73 -2.70 1.40
C ILE A 48 9.45 -1.43 1.87
N LYS A 49 9.80 -1.35 3.15
CA LYS A 49 10.54 -0.21 3.70
C LYS A 49 11.92 -0.07 3.04
N TYR A 50 12.62 -1.17 2.79
CA TYR A 50 13.93 -1.15 2.13
C TYR A 50 13.87 -0.90 0.63
N MET A 51 12.71 -1.10 -0.01
CA MET A 51 12.49 -0.67 -1.38
C MET A 51 12.33 0.85 -1.45
N MET A 52 13.46 1.56 -1.55
CA MET A 52 13.53 3.03 -1.48
C MET A 52 12.60 3.76 -2.47
N THR A 53 12.29 3.15 -3.61
CA THR A 53 11.39 3.73 -4.63
C THR A 53 9.94 3.78 -4.18
N LEU A 54 9.52 2.91 -3.27
CA LEU A 54 8.16 2.85 -2.71
C LEU A 54 7.96 3.79 -1.52
N ARG A 55 9.03 4.23 -0.86
CA ARG A 55 9.00 5.24 0.22
C ARG A 55 7.90 4.98 1.26
N LEU A 56 7.81 3.76 1.79
CA LEU A 56 6.84 3.42 2.84
C LEU A 56 7.00 4.33 4.06
N HIS A 57 5.88 4.93 4.49
CA HIS A 57 5.80 5.76 5.69
C HIS A 57 4.40 5.76 6.32
N PRO A 58 4.31 5.90 7.66
CA PRO A 58 3.03 6.06 8.35
C PRO A 58 2.39 7.42 8.02
N LEU A 59 1.06 7.44 7.94
CA LEU A 59 0.29 8.67 7.89
C LEU A 59 -0.05 9.17 9.32
N LYS A 60 -0.38 10.46 9.42
CA LYS A 60 -0.62 11.17 10.69
C LYS A 60 -2.06 11.69 10.78
N GLY A 61 -2.44 12.20 11.95
CA GLY A 61 -3.78 12.78 12.20
C GLY A 61 -4.88 11.73 12.06
N ASP A 62 -5.96 12.07 11.37
CA ASP A 62 -7.13 11.20 11.13
C ASP A 62 -6.79 9.92 10.34
N ARG A 63 -5.62 9.89 9.72
CA ARG A 63 -5.10 8.74 8.96
C ARG A 63 -4.13 7.89 9.80
N LYS A 64 -4.00 8.14 11.10
CA LYS A 64 -3.15 7.34 12.01
C LYS A 64 -3.52 5.85 11.91
N GLY A 65 -2.50 4.99 11.87
CA GLY A 65 -2.66 3.55 11.65
C GLY A 65 -2.74 3.13 10.17
N THR A 66 -2.70 4.08 9.24
CA THR A 66 -2.54 3.80 7.80
C THR A 66 -1.15 4.19 7.32
N TYR A 67 -0.74 3.59 6.22
CA TYR A 67 0.57 3.79 5.60
C TYR A 67 0.41 4.10 4.13
N ALA A 68 1.36 4.87 3.60
CA ALA A 68 1.44 5.19 2.19
C ALA A 68 2.69 4.62 1.56
N ILE A 69 2.56 4.13 0.33
CA ILE A 69 3.68 3.93 -0.59
C ILE A 69 3.51 4.83 -1.82
N ASP A 70 4.60 5.42 -2.29
CA ASP A 70 4.63 6.26 -3.48
C ASP A 70 4.60 5.37 -4.75
N LEU A 71 3.68 5.67 -5.68
CA LEU A 71 3.64 5.06 -7.01
C LEU A 71 4.54 5.86 -7.97
N GLY A 72 5.76 6.11 -7.51
CA GLY A 72 6.81 6.91 -8.14
C GLY A 72 6.66 8.42 -7.92
N LYS A 73 7.68 9.05 -7.34
CA LYS A 73 7.72 10.47 -6.93
C LYS A 73 7.06 11.47 -7.90
N LYS A 74 7.31 11.34 -9.22
CA LYS A 74 6.79 12.27 -10.24
C LYS A 74 5.31 12.07 -10.60
N THR A 75 4.67 10.96 -10.21
CA THR A 75 3.26 10.74 -10.52
C THR A 75 2.34 11.50 -9.57
N GLY A 76 2.84 11.79 -8.35
CA GLY A 76 2.02 12.29 -7.25
C GLY A 76 1.03 11.27 -6.69
N PHE A 77 1.01 10.02 -7.18
CA PHE A 77 0.08 9.00 -6.69
C PHE A 77 0.67 8.16 -5.56
N ARG A 78 -0.20 7.75 -4.64
CA ARG A 78 0.11 6.83 -3.53
C ARG A 78 -0.89 5.69 -3.48
N LEU A 79 -0.41 4.54 -3.03
CA LEU A 79 -1.26 3.44 -2.55
C LEU A 79 -1.30 3.55 -1.02
N ILE A 80 -2.51 3.65 -0.47
CA ILE A 80 -2.77 3.69 0.97
C ILE A 80 -3.20 2.31 1.44
N LEU A 81 -2.63 1.87 2.56
CA LEU A 81 -2.87 0.54 3.11
C LEU A 81 -2.86 0.55 4.63
N ILE A 82 -3.52 -0.46 5.22
CA ILE A 82 -3.52 -0.74 6.65
C ILE A 82 -2.69 -2.01 6.90
N PRO A 83 -1.64 -1.98 7.74
CA PRO A 83 -1.00 -3.18 8.21
C PRO A 83 -1.90 -3.90 9.23
N VAL A 84 -1.93 -5.23 9.16
CA VAL A 84 -2.74 -6.08 10.04
C VAL A 84 -1.81 -6.98 10.84
N ASP A 85 -2.12 -7.18 12.11
CA ASP A 85 -1.38 -8.09 12.99
C ASP A 85 -1.74 -9.56 12.70
N GLN A 86 -1.01 -10.47 13.34
CA GLN A 86 -1.21 -11.92 13.20
C GLN A 86 -2.61 -12.42 13.62
N ASN A 87 -3.36 -11.62 14.38
CA ASN A 87 -4.71 -11.94 14.83
C ASN A 87 -5.79 -11.36 13.91
N GLY A 88 -5.41 -10.68 12.83
CA GLY A 88 -6.35 -10.03 11.91
C GLY A 88 -6.80 -8.64 12.38
N ASN A 89 -6.19 -8.08 13.43
CA ASN A 89 -6.54 -6.76 13.95
C ASN A 89 -5.64 -5.67 13.38
N LYS A 90 -6.13 -4.43 13.37
CA LYS A 90 -5.26 -3.28 13.10
C LYS A 90 -4.22 -3.16 14.20
N TRP A 91 -2.98 -2.83 13.85
CA TRP A 91 -1.95 -2.55 14.84
C TRP A 91 -2.37 -1.40 15.75
N THR A 92 -2.39 -1.65 17.06
CA THR A 92 -2.60 -0.65 18.10
C THR A 92 -1.28 -0.15 18.71
N ASN A 93 -0.22 -0.95 18.60
CA ASN A 93 1.12 -0.60 19.05
C ASN A 93 1.72 0.47 18.10
N GLU A 94 2.25 1.56 18.64
CA GLU A 94 2.90 2.62 17.86
C GLU A 94 4.38 2.35 17.56
N ASN A 95 4.94 1.24 18.05
CA ASN A 95 6.30 0.84 17.74
C ASN A 95 6.43 0.42 16.27
N ILE A 96 6.90 1.36 15.46
CA ILE A 96 7.10 1.20 14.02
C ILE A 96 8.03 0.03 13.67
N ILE A 97 9.03 -0.28 14.52
CA ILE A 97 9.96 -1.39 14.29
C ILE A 97 9.19 -2.71 14.38
N THR A 98 8.34 -2.87 15.40
CA THR A 98 7.49 -4.06 15.54
C THR A 98 6.54 -4.20 14.36
N ILE A 99 5.83 -3.12 13.98
CA ILE A 99 4.93 -3.15 12.82
C ILE A 99 5.69 -3.60 11.57
N TYR A 100 6.90 -3.08 11.33
CA TYR A 100 7.64 -3.38 10.12
C TYR A 100 8.12 -4.83 10.05
N ASN A 101 8.59 -5.38 11.16
CA ASN A 101 9.11 -6.75 11.19
C ASN A 101 8.00 -7.81 11.26
N SER A 102 6.81 -7.46 11.77
CA SER A 102 5.75 -8.43 12.05
C SER A 102 4.53 -8.35 11.13
N THR A 103 4.42 -7.33 10.28
CA THR A 103 3.28 -7.25 9.33
C THR A 103 3.55 -8.08 8.08
N ASP A 104 2.83 -9.20 7.93
CA ASP A 104 2.81 -10.02 6.72
C ASP A 104 1.51 -9.86 5.90
N THR A 105 0.54 -9.10 6.44
CA THR A 105 -0.82 -8.96 5.91
C THR A 105 -1.22 -7.48 5.85
N VAL A 106 -1.79 -7.06 4.73
CA VAL A 106 -2.24 -5.67 4.52
C VAL A 106 -3.63 -5.59 3.90
N ILE A 107 -4.35 -4.52 4.22
CA ILE A 107 -5.60 -4.13 3.57
C ILE A 107 -5.35 -2.91 2.71
N LEU A 108 -5.60 -2.99 1.40
CA LEU A 108 -5.47 -1.87 0.48
C LEU A 108 -6.75 -1.03 0.49
N MET A 109 -6.60 0.27 0.74
CA MET A 109 -7.73 1.19 0.93
C MET A 109 -7.97 2.14 -0.23
N GLU A 110 -6.89 2.65 -0.84
CA GLU A 110 -7.01 3.81 -1.71
C GLU A 110 -5.82 3.89 -2.67
N VAL A 111 -6.08 4.29 -3.91
CA VAL A 111 -5.04 4.75 -4.84
C VAL A 111 -5.42 6.14 -5.30
N SER A 112 -4.69 7.15 -4.85
CA SER A 112 -5.06 8.55 -5.04
C SER A 112 -3.84 9.44 -5.19
N LYS A 113 -4.08 10.67 -5.65
CA LYS A 113 -3.05 11.69 -5.62
C LYS A 113 -2.78 12.12 -4.19
N HIS A 114 -1.52 12.32 -3.84
CA HIS A 114 -1.15 13.10 -2.68
C HIS A 114 -1.63 14.53 -2.91
N TYR A 115 -2.56 14.99 -2.10
CA TYR A 115 -2.84 16.40 -1.95
C TYR A 115 -1.77 16.98 -1.02
N GLU A 116 -1.13 18.07 -1.47
CA GLU A 116 -0.34 18.95 -0.60
C GLU A 116 -1.27 19.76 0.30
#